data_AF-A0A0B1SLU5-F1
#
_entry.id   AF-A0A0B1SLU5-F1
#
_cell.length_a   1.000
_cell.length_b   1.000
_cell.length_c   1.000
_cell.angle_alpha   90.00
_cell.angle_beta   90.00
_cell.angle_gamma   90.00
#
_symmetry.space_group_name_H-M   'P 1'
#
loop_
_entity.id
_entity.type
_entity.pdbx_description
1 polymer ?
#
loop_
_entity_poly.entity_id
_entity_poly.type
_entity_poly.pdbx_seq_one_letter_code
_entity_poly.pdbx_strand_id
1 'polypeptide(L)'
;MSLMRDDMVVDGNISVDEWCDCFSFADDLRHEPPCHKAKHGVDPHIADSKTFQKPNPTSRPIPGAFLPRCDLEGFYRPEQCHNGYCWCVDRYGREFDHSRTKGELPDCGQYAIQLNEDERMDLQHRL
;
A
#
# COMPACT_ATOMS: atom_id res chain seq x y z
N MET A 1 -24.76 2.24 -14.94
CA MET A 1 -25.88 1.99 -14.01
C MET A 1 -25.28 1.46 -12.72
N SER A 2 -25.37 2.28 -11.68
CA SER A 2 -24.84 2.06 -10.35
C SER A 2 -25.63 0.97 -9.65
N LEU A 3 -24.97 -0.03 -9.06
CA LEU A 3 -25.54 -0.88 -8.01
C LEU A 3 -24.39 -1.33 -7.09
N MET A 4 -23.93 -0.41 -6.23
CA MET A 4 -23.37 -0.82 -4.94
C MET A 4 -24.50 -1.55 -4.20
N ARG A 5 -24.27 -2.80 -3.84
CA ARG A 5 -25.24 -3.62 -3.10
C ARG A 5 -24.56 -4.03 -1.81
N ASP A 6 -24.46 -3.07 -0.91
CA ASP A 6 -23.86 -3.24 0.42
C ASP A 6 -24.83 -2.72 1.48
N ASP A 7 -26.10 -3.14 1.39
CA ASP A 7 -27.12 -2.93 2.42
C ASP A 7 -28.02 -4.18 2.42
N MET A 8 -27.66 -5.22 3.19
CA MET A 8 -28.54 -6.38 3.37
C MET A 8 -29.60 -6.13 4.46
N VAL A 9 -29.52 -5.00 5.16
CA VAL A 9 -30.59 -4.41 5.98
C VAL A 9 -30.75 -2.94 5.60
N VAL A 10 -31.91 -2.57 5.04
CA VAL A 10 -32.22 -1.18 4.64
C VAL A 10 -32.58 -0.37 5.88
N ASP A 11 -31.59 0.02 6.68
CA ASP A 11 -31.77 1.04 7.72
C ASP A 11 -31.03 2.36 7.42
N GLY A 12 -30.20 2.36 6.37
CA GLY A 12 -29.59 3.55 5.80
C GLY A 12 -28.47 4.14 6.66
N ASN A 13 -27.87 3.35 7.56
CA ASN A 13 -26.76 3.80 8.37
C ASN A 13 -25.71 2.70 8.57
N ILE A 14 -24.53 2.89 7.99
CA ILE A 14 -23.45 1.89 8.02
C ILE A 14 -22.99 1.58 9.47
N SER A 15 -23.26 0.36 9.93
CA SER A 15 -22.87 -0.17 11.24
C SER A 15 -21.38 -0.58 11.27
N VAL A 16 -20.79 -0.66 12.48
CA VAL A 16 -19.43 -1.21 12.69
C VAL A 16 -19.36 -2.67 12.21
N ASP A 17 -20.46 -3.41 12.33
CA ASP A 17 -20.57 -4.80 11.85
C ASP A 17 -20.66 -4.87 10.31
N GLU A 18 -21.25 -3.87 9.64
CA GLU A 18 -21.29 -3.75 8.17
C GLU A 18 -19.93 -3.35 7.59
N TRP A 19 -19.14 -2.60 8.37
CA TRP A 19 -17.71 -2.40 8.08
C TRP A 19 -16.91 -3.70 8.16
N CYS A 20 -17.29 -4.61 9.06
CA CYS A 20 -16.61 -5.89 9.25
C CYS A 20 -16.93 -6.94 8.17
N ASP A 21 -18.03 -6.82 7.43
CA ASP A 21 -18.35 -7.79 6.37
C ASP A 21 -17.65 -7.52 5.03
N CYS A 22 -17.09 -6.32 4.82
CA CYS A 22 -16.04 -6.14 3.81
C CYS A 22 -14.75 -6.90 4.19
N PHE A 23 -14.63 -7.33 5.45
CA PHE A 23 -13.53 -8.11 6.03
C PHE A 23 -13.85 -9.61 6.23
N SER A 24 -15.11 -10.05 6.19
CA SER A 24 -15.49 -11.47 6.43
C SER A 24 -15.22 -12.42 5.25
N PHE A 25 -14.67 -11.95 4.12
CA PHE A 25 -14.06 -12.82 3.10
C PHE A 25 -12.59 -13.19 3.42
N ALA A 26 -12.11 -12.83 4.62
CA ALA A 26 -10.84 -13.30 5.19
C ALA A 26 -10.95 -14.74 5.75
N ASP A 27 -11.60 -15.63 5.02
CA ASP A 27 -11.64 -17.07 5.31
C ASP A 27 -10.28 -17.66 4.87
N ASP A 28 -9.29 -17.66 5.78
CA ASP A 28 -8.01 -18.41 5.87
C ASP A 28 -7.14 -18.72 4.62
N LEU A 29 -7.51 -18.29 3.41
CA LEU A 29 -6.88 -18.63 2.14
C LEU A 29 -6.40 -17.41 1.33
N ARG A 30 -6.75 -16.19 1.74
CA ARG A 30 -6.22 -14.96 1.13
C ARG A 30 -5.22 -14.31 2.07
N HIS A 31 -3.96 -14.70 1.94
CA HIS A 31 -2.86 -13.94 2.53
C HIS A 31 -2.89 -12.52 1.93
N GLU A 32 -3.09 -11.53 2.78
CA GLU A 32 -3.07 -10.14 2.37
C GLU A 32 -1.69 -9.79 1.77
N PRO A 33 -1.65 -9.21 0.56
CA PRO A 33 -0.42 -8.78 -0.07
C PRO A 33 0.40 -7.82 0.83
N PRO A 34 1.74 -7.89 0.78
CA PRO A 34 2.59 -7.27 1.79
C PRO A 34 2.54 -5.73 1.78
N CYS A 35 2.23 -5.09 0.65
CA CYS A 35 2.12 -3.63 0.59
C CYS A 35 0.78 -3.14 1.12
N HIS A 36 -0.33 -3.82 0.79
CA HIS A 36 -1.63 -3.53 1.39
C HIS A 36 -1.56 -3.65 2.91
N LYS A 37 -0.98 -4.75 3.41
CA LYS A 37 -0.83 -4.96 4.86
C LYS A 37 -0.04 -3.84 5.54
N ALA A 38 0.98 -3.31 4.87
CA ALA A 38 1.76 -2.17 5.37
C ALA A 38 0.95 -0.86 5.39
N LYS A 39 -0.02 -0.68 4.48
CA LYS A 39 -0.92 0.48 4.48
C LYS A 39 -1.97 0.44 5.60
N HIS A 40 -2.42 -0.74 6.05
CA HIS A 40 -3.39 -0.83 7.15
C HIS A 40 -2.91 -0.16 8.46
N GLY A 41 -1.60 0.01 8.63
CA GLY A 41 -0.99 0.71 9.76
C GLY A 41 -0.83 2.23 9.59
N VAL A 42 -1.19 2.79 8.44
CA VAL A 42 -0.96 4.19 8.10
C VAL A 42 -2.24 4.80 7.57
N ASP A 43 -2.84 5.72 8.33
CA ASP A 43 -3.97 6.50 7.83
C ASP A 43 -3.46 7.44 6.71
N PRO A 44 -3.94 7.26 5.46
CA PRO A 44 -3.48 8.07 4.34
C PRO A 44 -3.80 9.56 4.54
N HIS A 45 -4.87 9.88 5.26
CA HIS A 45 -5.21 11.25 5.64
C HIS A 45 -4.24 11.82 6.67
N ILE A 46 -3.47 11.02 7.42
CA ILE A 46 -2.47 11.55 8.37
C ILE A 46 -1.06 11.58 7.76
N ALA A 47 -0.79 10.73 6.77
CA ALA A 47 0.45 10.78 5.99
C ALA A 47 0.56 12.06 5.15
N ASP A 48 -0.56 12.67 4.77
CA ASP A 48 -0.64 13.87 3.93
C ASP A 48 -1.19 15.13 4.64
N SER A 49 -1.95 15.00 5.74
CA SER A 49 -2.67 16.15 6.32
C SER A 49 -1.88 16.96 7.34
N LYS A 50 -1.80 18.25 7.03
CA LYS A 50 -1.69 19.38 7.97
C LYS A 50 -2.96 19.58 8.82
N THR A 51 -3.81 18.56 9.02
CA THR A 51 -5.14 18.72 9.60
C THR A 51 -5.40 17.68 10.68
N PHE A 52 -5.61 18.19 11.89
CA PHE A 52 -5.86 17.46 13.12
C PHE A 52 -7.31 16.97 13.15
N GLN A 53 -7.54 15.67 12.98
CA GLN A 53 -8.77 15.01 13.43
C GLN A 53 -8.42 13.66 14.06
N LYS A 54 -8.98 13.44 15.25
CA LYS A 54 -8.41 12.64 16.35
C LYS A 54 -8.25 11.15 15.97
N PRO A 55 -7.03 10.59 16.02
CA PRO A 55 -6.83 9.14 15.94
C PRO A 55 -7.30 8.46 17.23
N ASN A 56 -7.58 7.16 17.11
CA ASN A 56 -7.73 6.21 18.22
C ASN A 56 -6.55 6.37 19.22
N PRO A 57 -6.78 6.44 20.55
CA PRO A 57 -5.75 6.73 21.56
C PRO A 57 -4.57 5.73 21.64
N THR A 58 -4.57 4.64 20.88
CA THR A 58 -3.49 3.63 20.87
C THR A 58 -2.48 3.79 19.74
N SER A 59 -2.78 4.57 18.69
CA SER A 59 -1.87 4.82 17.57
C SER A 59 -1.50 6.31 17.50
N ARG A 60 -0.27 6.62 17.92
CA ARG A 60 0.31 7.96 17.71
C ARG A 60 0.59 8.12 16.22
N PRO A 61 -0.10 9.00 15.48
CA PRO A 61 0.25 9.25 14.11
C PRO A 61 1.60 9.96 14.11
N ILE A 62 2.52 9.45 13.31
CA ILE A 62 3.81 10.07 13.10
C ILE A 62 3.62 11.00 11.89
N PRO A 63 3.60 12.33 12.05
CA PRO A 63 3.53 13.23 10.91
C PRO A 63 4.73 12.97 10.00
N GLY A 64 4.47 12.77 8.70
CA GLY A 64 5.51 12.31 7.77
C GLY A 64 5.83 10.82 7.90
N ALA A 65 4.87 9.99 8.31
CA ALA A 65 4.97 8.55 8.18
C ALA A 65 5.09 8.14 6.70
N PHE A 66 5.84 7.06 6.45
CA PHE A 66 5.97 6.51 5.11
C PHE A 66 4.68 5.77 4.71
N LEU A 67 4.00 6.27 3.67
CA LEU A 67 2.91 5.56 3.02
C LEU A 67 3.45 4.86 1.76
N PRO A 68 3.55 3.52 1.75
CA PRO A 68 4.10 2.81 0.60
C PRO A 68 3.16 2.89 -0.61
N ARG A 69 3.73 2.91 -1.82
CA ARG A 69 2.95 2.77 -3.06
C ARG A 69 2.77 1.28 -3.36
N CYS A 70 1.53 0.89 -3.63
CA CYS A 70 1.17 -0.48 -3.96
C CYS A 70 0.58 -0.52 -5.37
N ASP A 71 0.73 -1.65 -6.04
CA ASP A 71 0.03 -1.95 -7.29
C ASP A 71 -1.41 -2.44 -7.03
N LEU A 72 -2.10 -2.83 -8.10
CA LEU A 72 -3.48 -3.32 -8.05
C LEU A 72 -3.59 -4.71 -7.40
N GLU A 73 -2.50 -5.48 -7.38
CA GLU A 73 -2.43 -6.80 -6.76
C GLU A 73 -2.05 -6.71 -5.27
N GLY A 74 -1.74 -5.50 -4.78
CA GLY A 74 -1.35 -5.20 -3.40
C GLY A 74 0.11 -5.48 -3.06
N PHE A 75 0.96 -5.72 -4.07
CA PHE A 75 2.41 -5.77 -3.91
C PHE A 75 3.00 -4.36 -4.02
N TYR A 76 4.27 -4.23 -3.67
CA TYR A 76 4.96 -2.94 -3.73
C TYR A 76 5.20 -2.55 -5.20
N ARG A 77 4.91 -1.29 -5.53
CA ARG A 77 5.38 -0.74 -6.80
C ARG A 77 6.91 -0.68 -6.80
N PRO A 78 7.57 -0.87 -7.96
CA PRO A 78 9.02 -0.81 -8.02
C PRO A 78 9.58 0.50 -7.47
N GLU A 79 8.89 1.62 -7.71
CA GLU A 79 9.31 2.94 -7.29
C GLU A 79 8.60 3.40 -6.00
N GLN A 80 9.38 3.58 -4.94
CA GLN A 80 8.91 4.14 -3.68
C GLN A 80 9.52 5.51 -3.45
N CYS A 81 8.73 6.44 -2.90
CA CYS A 81 9.21 7.79 -2.59
C CYS A 81 8.75 8.24 -1.20
N HIS A 82 9.66 8.85 -0.45
CA HIS A 82 9.41 9.37 0.88
C HIS A 82 10.37 10.53 1.22
N ASN A 83 9.85 11.60 1.81
CA ASN A 83 10.64 12.74 2.30
C ASN A 83 11.66 13.29 1.28
N GLY A 84 11.30 13.32 -0.01
CA GLY A 84 12.16 13.84 -1.08
C GLY A 84 13.22 12.86 -1.59
N TYR A 85 13.23 11.63 -1.09
CA TYR A 85 14.02 10.52 -1.63
C TYR A 85 13.12 9.53 -2.36
N CYS A 86 13.62 8.93 -3.43
CA CYS A 86 12.98 7.82 -4.11
C CYS A 86 13.97 6.64 -4.20
N TRP A 87 13.47 5.42 -4.22
CA TRP A 87 14.30 4.22 -4.31
C TRP A 87 13.54 3.09 -5.00
N CYS A 88 14.26 2.08 -5.46
CA CYS A 88 13.68 0.90 -6.09
C CYS A 88 13.48 -0.21 -5.07
N VAL A 89 12.34 -0.89 -5.13
CA VAL A 89 12.03 -2.06 -4.31
C VAL A 89 11.57 -3.25 -5.14
N ASP A 90 11.74 -4.44 -4.60
CA ASP A 90 11.09 -5.64 -5.12
C ASP A 90 9.59 -5.69 -4.74
N ARG A 91 8.88 -6.73 -5.18
CA ARG A 91 7.45 -6.92 -4.89
C ARG A 91 7.13 -7.02 -3.39
N TYR A 92 8.11 -7.33 -2.55
CA TYR A 92 7.96 -7.47 -1.10
C TYR A 92 8.39 -6.20 -0.33
N GLY A 93 8.87 -5.17 -1.03
CA GLY A 93 9.30 -3.90 -0.44
C GLY A 93 10.76 -3.87 -0.02
N ARG A 94 11.59 -4.84 -0.42
CA ARG A 94 13.03 -4.81 -0.16
C ARG A 94 13.71 -3.84 -1.12
N GLU A 95 14.42 -2.86 -0.57
CA GLU A 95 15.17 -1.86 -1.34
C GLU A 95 16.35 -2.50 -2.08
N PHE A 96 16.52 -2.14 -3.36
CA PHE A 96 17.72 -2.49 -4.12
C PHE A 96 18.90 -1.62 -3.68
N ASP A 97 20.07 -2.23 -3.56
CA ASP A 97 21.28 -1.53 -3.17
C ASP A 97 21.59 -0.39 -4.15
N HIS A 98 21.98 0.75 -3.58
CA HIS A 98 22.33 1.98 -4.32
C HIS A 98 21.22 2.55 -5.21
N SER A 99 19.95 2.19 -4.98
CA SER A 99 18.81 2.71 -5.76
C SER A 99 18.27 4.06 -5.30
N ARG A 100 18.73 4.56 -4.15
CA ARG A 100 18.19 5.76 -3.53
C ARG A 100 18.65 7.03 -4.24
N THR A 101 17.71 7.77 -4.81
CA THR A 101 17.88 9.06 -5.49
C THR A 101 17.16 10.18 -4.73
N LYS A 102 17.55 11.43 -4.97
CA LYS A 102 16.90 12.62 -4.39
C LYS A 102 16.10 13.34 -5.46
N GLY A 103 14.80 13.52 -5.24
CA GLY A 103 13.91 14.32 -6.10
C GLY A 103 13.48 13.66 -7.42
N GLU A 104 14.34 12.84 -8.04
CA GLU A 104 14.04 12.16 -9.30
C GLU A 104 13.57 10.71 -9.09
N LEU A 105 12.65 10.26 -9.95
CA LEU A 105 12.15 8.90 -9.96
C LEU A 105 13.24 7.97 -10.52
N PRO A 106 13.70 6.96 -9.77
CA PRO A 106 14.76 6.08 -10.24
C PRO A 106 14.26 5.14 -11.35
N ASP A 107 15.10 4.85 -12.34
CA ASP A 107 14.83 3.78 -13.30
C ASP A 107 15.01 2.43 -12.61
N CYS A 108 13.90 1.79 -12.23
CA CYS A 108 13.94 0.50 -11.56
C CYS A 108 14.16 -0.68 -12.52
N GLY A 109 14.04 -0.47 -13.84
CA GLY A 109 14.33 -1.51 -14.84
C GLY A 109 15.78 -1.97 -14.85
N GLN A 110 16.72 -1.11 -14.43
CA GLN A 110 18.14 -1.45 -14.36
C GLN A 110 18.46 -2.58 -13.37
N TYR A 111 17.60 -2.83 -12.38
CA TYR A 111 17.81 -3.89 -11.38
C TYR A 111 17.37 -5.28 -11.86
N ALA A 112 16.69 -5.37 -13.01
CA ALA A 112 16.27 -6.64 -13.60
C ALA A 112 17.41 -7.63 -13.86
N ILE A 113 18.65 -7.14 -14.01
CA ILE A 113 19.85 -7.98 -14.24
C ILE A 113 20.35 -8.65 -12.95
N GLN A 114 19.94 -8.18 -11.78
CA GLN A 114 20.35 -8.70 -10.47
C GLN A 114 19.36 -9.75 -9.93
N LEU A 115 18.29 -9.99 -10.68
CA LEU A 115 17.16 -10.83 -10.29
C LEU A 115 17.17 -12.16 -11.04
N ASN A 116 16.48 -13.12 -10.44
CA ASN A 116 16.18 -14.41 -11.06
C ASN A 116 15.22 -14.17 -12.25
N GLU A 117 15.07 -15.15 -13.15
CA GLU A 117 14.17 -15.01 -14.30
C GLU A 117 12.73 -14.68 -13.87
N ASP A 118 12.21 -15.37 -12.85
CA ASP A 118 10.87 -15.13 -12.30
C ASP A 118 10.72 -13.73 -11.71
N GLU A 119 11.69 -13.29 -10.91
CA GLU A 119 11.68 -11.97 -10.26
C GLU A 119 11.88 -10.84 -11.28
N ARG A 120 12.66 -11.09 -12.34
CA ARG A 120 12.83 -10.16 -13.46
C ARG A 120 11.53 -9.99 -14.23
N MET A 121 10.82 -11.07 -14.55
CA MET A 121 9.53 -10.97 -15.24
C MET A 121 8.51 -10.23 -14.38
N ASP A 122 8.47 -10.52 -13.08
CA ASP A 122 7.61 -9.81 -12.12
C ASP A 122 7.94 -8.31 -12.05
N LEU A 123 9.22 -7.95 -11.96
CA LEU A 123 9.65 -6.55 -11.99
C LEU A 123 9.21 -5.87 -13.29
N GLN A 124 9.43 -6.51 -14.43
CA GLN A 124 9.05 -5.95 -15.75
C GLN A 124 7.55 -5.79 -15.93
N HIS A 125 6.73 -6.63 -15.29
CA HIS A 125 5.27 -6.49 -15.31
C HIS A 125 4.76 -5.32 -14.46
N ARG A 126 5.52 -4.95 -13.42
CA ARG A 126 5.13 -3.90 -12.45
C ARG A 126 5.72 -2.50 -12.75
N LEU A 127 6.63 -2.39 -13.71
CA LEU A 127 7.14 -1.11 -14.24
C LEU A 127 6.08 -0.44 -15.11
#